data_AF-A0AA87ZLD7-F1
#
_entry.id   AF-A0AA87ZLD7-F1
#
_cell.length_a   1.000
_cell.length_b   1.000
_cell.length_c   1.000
_cell.angle_alpha   90.00
_cell.angle_beta   90.00
_cell.angle_gamma   90.00
#
_symmetry.space_group_name_H-M   'P 1'
#
loop_
_entity.id
_entity.type
_entity.pdbx_description
1 polymer ?
#
loop_
_entity_poly.entity_id
_entity_poly.type
_entity_poly.pdbx_seq_one_letter_code
_entity_poly.pdbx_strand_id
1 'polypeptide(L)'
;MVEGLSFPQRIIKVTPSKALVIRINLIFLAFSIIVYAALLLRPSLSLYHENAASLVRCSMRECHHKEENGIKVKAVLEETHIDESINNFPNHNKSKNIEKVPSFLSKILGKGKKKIGMVNMDEEDVSEWNGKLGEAISVKFEHVTDFFKWEDLFPEWIDEEEESDVPSCPEVPMPEFEKYGKMDVIVARLPCNEKERRDVFRLQVHLVVANLAVKKGKRDWNNKRTKVVLWSKCRPMMDLFGCNELVKRLGDWWFFEPEIAKLEHKLSLPVGSCQLALPLWGQAPSYLPLTQNLHEYEL
;
A
#
# COMPACT_ATOMS: atom_id res chain seq x y z
N MET A 1 5.36 -85.09 -7.90
CA MET A 1 6.01 -85.02 -9.22
C MET A 1 5.60 -83.72 -9.87
N VAL A 2 6.53 -83.11 -10.60
CA VAL A 2 6.40 -81.89 -11.42
C VAL A 2 6.39 -80.59 -10.61
N GLU A 3 7.25 -79.60 -10.82
CA GLU A 3 8.61 -79.47 -11.35
C GLU A 3 8.95 -78.00 -11.09
N GLY A 4 10.17 -77.72 -10.61
CA GLY A 4 10.63 -76.35 -10.40
C GLY A 4 10.98 -75.68 -11.73
N LEU A 5 10.65 -74.40 -11.86
CA LEU A 5 11.20 -73.53 -12.91
C LEU A 5 11.67 -72.23 -12.25
N SER A 6 12.95 -72.26 -11.87
CA SER A 6 13.73 -71.08 -11.55
C SER A 6 13.97 -70.26 -12.83
N PHE A 7 13.53 -69.01 -12.84
CA PHE A 7 13.99 -68.00 -13.81
C PHE A 7 15.11 -67.17 -13.19
N PRO A 8 16.36 -67.25 -13.66
CA PRO A 8 17.34 -66.22 -13.35
C PRO A 8 17.19 -65.08 -14.35
N GLN A 9 16.66 -63.93 -13.91
CA GLN A 9 16.82 -62.68 -14.66
C GLN A 9 18.30 -62.26 -14.60
N ARG A 10 19.07 -62.66 -15.60
CA ARG A 10 20.37 -62.02 -15.87
C ARG A 10 20.09 -60.58 -16.30
N ILE A 11 20.25 -59.64 -15.37
CA ILE A 11 20.41 -58.23 -15.72
C ILE A 11 21.77 -58.10 -16.38
N ILE A 12 21.79 -58.17 -17.70
CA ILE A 12 22.97 -57.83 -18.49
C ILE A 12 23.13 -56.32 -18.35
N LYS A 13 24.04 -55.87 -17.47
CA LYS A 13 24.56 -54.50 -17.52
C LYS A 13 25.39 -54.39 -18.79
N VAL A 14 24.73 -54.13 -19.91
CA VAL A 14 25.40 -53.70 -21.13
C VAL A 14 25.89 -52.30 -20.85
N THR A 15 27.18 -52.14 -20.59
CA THR A 15 27.81 -50.81 -20.62
C THR A 15 27.61 -50.25 -22.03
N PRO A 16 26.82 -49.18 -22.20
CA PRO A 16 26.57 -48.63 -23.52
C PRO A 16 27.92 -48.24 -24.14
N SER A 17 28.14 -48.62 -25.40
CA SER A 17 29.38 -48.24 -26.08
C SER A 17 29.53 -46.72 -26.03
N LYS A 18 30.77 -46.21 -25.91
CA LYS A 18 31.02 -44.76 -25.85
C LYS A 18 30.32 -44.01 -27.01
N ALA A 19 30.24 -44.65 -28.18
CA ALA A 19 29.53 -44.14 -29.34
C ALA A 19 28.00 -44.05 -29.15
N LEU A 20 27.38 -45.01 -28.44
CA LEU A 20 25.95 -45.00 -28.15
C LEU A 20 25.58 -43.91 -27.14
N VAL A 21 26.41 -43.71 -26.11
CA VAL A 21 26.23 -42.62 -25.12
C VAL A 21 26.32 -41.25 -25.79
N ILE A 22 27.32 -41.05 -26.68
CA ILE A 22 27.48 -39.79 -27.42
C ILE A 22 26.27 -39.52 -28.31
N ARG A 23 25.73 -40.54 -28.99
CA ARG A 23 24.53 -40.39 -29.83
C ARG A 23 23.29 -40.01 -29.02
N ILE A 24 23.09 -40.63 -27.85
CA ILE A 24 21.98 -40.29 -26.95
C ILE A 24 22.13 -38.86 -26.43
N ASN A 25 23.32 -38.46 -25.99
CA ASN A 25 23.57 -37.10 -25.51
C ASN A 25 23.39 -36.05 -26.61
N LEU A 26 23.76 -36.35 -27.86
CA LEU A 26 23.50 -35.46 -28.99
C LEU A 26 22.01 -35.28 -29.27
N ILE A 27 21.21 -36.34 -29.11
CA ILE A 27 19.75 -36.26 -29.25
C ILE A 27 19.15 -35.38 -28.13
N PHE A 28 19.59 -35.56 -26.88
CA PHE A 28 19.14 -34.70 -25.78
C PHE A 28 19.58 -33.25 -25.97
N LEU A 29 20.79 -33.01 -26.47
CA LEU A 29 21.28 -31.67 -26.74
C LEU A 29 20.46 -31.00 -27.85
N ALA A 30 20.20 -31.70 -28.96
CA ALA A 30 19.34 -31.20 -30.03
C ALA A 30 17.92 -30.90 -29.54
N PHE A 31 17.34 -31.80 -28.72
CA PHE A 31 16.03 -31.58 -28.12
C PHE A 31 16.03 -30.36 -27.18
N SER A 32 17.07 -30.21 -26.35
CA SER A 32 17.20 -29.07 -25.43
C SER A 32 17.32 -27.75 -26.18
N ILE A 33 18.06 -27.71 -27.30
CA ILE A 33 18.16 -26.53 -28.18
C ILE A 33 16.81 -26.23 -28.81
N ILE A 34 16.06 -27.23 -29.27
CA ILE A 34 14.72 -27.03 -29.85
C ILE A 34 13.76 -26.48 -28.80
N VAL A 35 13.78 -27.00 -27.57
CA VAL A 35 12.97 -26.48 -26.46
C VAL A 35 13.38 -25.05 -26.11
N TYR A 36 14.67 -24.75 -26.05
CA TYR A 36 15.18 -23.40 -25.78
C TYR A 36 14.79 -22.42 -26.89
N ALA A 37 14.98 -22.81 -28.15
CA ALA A 37 14.57 -22.01 -29.30
C ALA A 37 13.05 -21.80 -29.30
N ALA A 38 12.25 -22.82 -28.96
CA ALA A 38 10.80 -22.67 -28.83
C ALA A 38 10.40 -21.79 -27.64
N LEU A 39 11.16 -21.76 -26.54
CA LEU A 39 10.95 -20.85 -25.42
C LEU A 39 11.38 -19.41 -25.73
N LEU A 40 12.43 -19.23 -26.54
CA LEU A 40 12.91 -17.92 -27.00
C LEU A 40 12.09 -17.35 -28.17
N LEU A 41 11.56 -18.21 -29.05
CA LEU A 41 10.70 -17.85 -30.20
C LEU A 41 9.23 -17.87 -29.84
N ARG A 42 8.84 -18.38 -28.66
CA ARG A 42 7.55 -18.02 -28.08
C ARG A 42 7.58 -16.50 -27.97
N PRO A 43 6.60 -15.78 -28.54
CA PRO A 43 6.35 -14.42 -28.12
C PRO A 43 6.10 -14.54 -26.62
N SER A 44 7.05 -14.10 -25.79
CA SER A 44 6.78 -13.83 -24.40
C SER A 44 5.49 -13.05 -24.40
N LEU A 45 4.43 -13.60 -23.79
CA LEU A 45 3.12 -12.99 -23.65
C LEU A 45 3.29 -11.47 -23.57
N SER A 46 3.00 -10.79 -24.69
CA SER A 46 3.23 -9.37 -24.89
C SER A 46 2.30 -8.50 -24.04
N LEU A 47 1.55 -9.13 -23.12
CA LEU A 47 0.73 -8.46 -22.12
C LEU A 47 1.55 -7.68 -21.07
N TYR A 48 2.87 -7.88 -20.99
CA TYR A 48 3.72 -7.14 -20.04
C TYR A 48 4.53 -5.99 -20.65
N HIS A 49 4.60 -5.83 -21.99
CA HIS A 49 5.49 -4.81 -22.58
C HIS A 49 4.82 -3.75 -23.46
N GLU A 50 3.53 -3.84 -23.77
CA GLU A 50 2.84 -2.71 -24.44
C GLU A 50 2.38 -1.59 -23.49
N ASN A 51 2.56 -1.74 -22.16
CA ASN A 51 2.05 -0.78 -21.20
C ASN A 51 3.05 -0.23 -20.19
N ALA A 52 4.35 -0.51 -20.29
CA ALA A 52 5.31 0.09 -19.34
C ALA A 52 5.29 1.64 -19.44
N ALA A 53 5.24 2.19 -20.65
CA ALA A 53 5.07 3.63 -20.87
C ALA A 53 3.63 4.14 -20.62
N SER A 54 2.63 3.25 -20.58
CA SER A 54 1.23 3.57 -20.27
C SER A 54 0.97 3.60 -18.76
N LEU A 55 1.68 2.76 -18.00
CA LEU A 55 1.63 2.68 -16.54
C LEU A 55 2.42 3.81 -15.86
N VAL A 56 3.37 4.44 -16.57
CA VAL A 56 4.03 5.68 -16.14
C VAL A 56 3.48 6.87 -16.94
N ARG A 57 2.16 7.02 -16.96
CA ARG A 57 1.57 8.36 -17.06
C ARG A 57 1.42 8.88 -15.64
N CYS A 58 2.41 9.63 -15.16
CA CYS A 58 2.23 10.62 -14.10
C CYS A 58 1.29 11.71 -14.63
N SER A 59 0.04 11.34 -14.79
CA SER A 59 -1.04 12.24 -15.04
C SER A 59 -1.31 12.92 -13.71
N MET A 60 -0.67 14.08 -13.48
CA MET A 60 -1.14 15.11 -12.55
C MET A 60 -2.54 15.64 -12.98
N ARG A 61 -3.40 14.80 -13.53
CA ARG A 61 -4.82 15.12 -13.67
C ARG A 61 -5.42 15.01 -12.28
N GLU A 62 -6.26 15.98 -11.97
CA GLU A 62 -7.26 15.90 -10.91
C GLU A 62 -7.82 14.47 -10.86
N CYS A 63 -7.91 13.86 -9.69
CA CYS A 63 -8.57 12.56 -9.58
C CYS A 63 -10.04 12.78 -9.99
N HIS A 64 -10.40 12.36 -11.20
CA HIS A 64 -11.79 12.45 -11.66
C HIS A 64 -12.63 11.48 -10.83
N HIS A 65 -13.74 11.96 -10.28
CA HIS A 65 -14.71 11.12 -9.59
C HIS A 65 -15.15 10.00 -10.53
N LYS A 66 -15.13 8.76 -10.04
CA LYS A 66 -15.71 7.64 -10.76
C LYS A 66 -17.23 7.75 -10.67
N GLU A 67 -17.83 8.46 -11.61
CA GLU A 67 -19.27 8.33 -11.87
C GLU A 67 -19.51 6.95 -12.49
N GLU A 68 -20.14 6.06 -11.73
CA GLU A 68 -20.78 4.88 -12.32
C GLU A 68 -22.00 5.34 -13.10
N ASN A 69 -21.81 5.64 -14.39
CA ASN A 69 -22.65 5.21 -15.51
C ASN A 69 -22.08 5.76 -16.81
N GLY A 70 -21.95 4.88 -17.81
CA GLY A 70 -21.30 5.20 -19.07
C GLY A 70 -22.04 6.25 -19.87
N ILE A 71 -21.48 7.45 -19.96
CA ILE A 71 -21.70 8.39 -21.07
C ILE A 71 -20.34 9.05 -21.37
N LYS A 72 -19.83 8.84 -22.59
CA LYS A 72 -18.66 9.54 -23.11
C LYS A 72 -19.04 11.00 -23.32
N VAL A 73 -18.42 11.93 -22.59
CA VAL A 73 -18.42 13.34 -23.00
C VAL A 73 -16.99 13.86 -23.05
N LYS A 74 -16.62 14.24 -24.27
CA LYS A 74 -15.38 14.87 -24.68
C LYS A 74 -15.46 16.34 -24.25
N ALA A 75 -14.46 16.82 -23.54
CA ALA A 75 -14.36 18.19 -23.07
C ALA A 75 -14.44 19.20 -24.23
N VAL A 76 -15.43 20.09 -24.20
CA VAL A 76 -15.39 21.42 -24.81
C VAL A 76 -16.18 22.36 -23.91
N LEU A 77 -15.53 23.47 -23.60
CA LEU A 77 -16.00 24.64 -22.87
C LEU A 77 -17.09 25.35 -23.69
N GLU A 78 -18.33 25.42 -23.21
CA GLU A 78 -19.23 26.57 -23.40
C GLU A 78 -20.50 26.43 -22.54
N GLU A 79 -20.88 27.54 -21.90
CA GLU A 79 -22.10 27.68 -21.12
C GLU A 79 -23.33 27.66 -22.05
N THR A 80 -24.39 26.92 -21.70
CA THR A 80 -25.78 27.39 -21.76
C THR A 80 -26.77 26.31 -21.25
N HIS A 81 -27.81 26.82 -20.62
CA HIS A 81 -28.96 26.22 -19.93
C HIS A 81 -29.56 24.92 -20.49
N ILE A 82 -29.99 24.00 -19.60
CA ILE A 82 -31.40 23.55 -19.39
C ILE A 82 -31.50 22.47 -18.27
N ASP A 83 -32.51 22.69 -17.41
CA ASP A 83 -33.29 21.83 -16.48
C ASP A 83 -32.70 21.08 -15.27
N GLU A 84 -32.87 21.73 -14.12
CA GLU A 84 -33.56 21.27 -12.90
C GLU A 84 -33.99 19.79 -12.80
N SER A 85 -33.13 18.96 -12.22
CA SER A 85 -33.45 18.24 -10.96
C SER A 85 -32.17 17.61 -10.43
N ILE A 86 -31.99 17.57 -9.10
CA ILE A 86 -30.78 17.15 -8.38
C ILE A 86 -29.72 18.27 -8.23
N ASN A 87 -30.09 19.42 -7.66
CA ASN A 87 -29.12 20.34 -7.04
C ASN A 87 -29.73 21.01 -5.81
N ASN A 88 -29.77 20.28 -4.69
CA ASN A 88 -29.93 20.89 -3.36
C ASN A 88 -28.69 20.55 -2.53
N PHE A 89 -27.57 21.19 -2.86
CA PHE A 89 -26.50 21.46 -1.89
C PHE A 89 -26.33 22.97 -1.84
N PRO A 90 -26.56 23.62 -0.69
CA PRO A 90 -26.60 25.07 -0.62
C PRO A 90 -25.23 25.68 -0.90
N ASN A 91 -25.20 26.59 -1.87
CA ASN A 91 -24.11 27.56 -2.08
C ASN A 91 -23.99 28.42 -0.82
N HIS A 92 -22.92 28.25 -0.05
CA HIS A 92 -22.67 29.05 1.15
C HIS A 92 -21.84 30.29 0.82
N ASN A 93 -22.52 31.40 0.56
CA ASN A 93 -22.03 32.73 0.91
C ASN A 93 -23.04 33.36 1.89
N LYS A 94 -22.57 33.56 3.14
CA LYS A 94 -23.12 34.34 4.28
C LYS A 94 -23.45 33.53 5.55
N SER A 95 -22.51 33.64 6.50
CA SER A 95 -22.63 33.75 7.97
C SER A 95 -23.92 33.28 8.65
N LYS A 96 -23.83 32.17 9.42
CA LYS A 96 -24.21 31.98 10.84
C LYS A 96 -24.48 30.50 11.14
N ASN A 97 -23.87 30.01 12.23
CA ASN A 97 -23.76 28.63 12.70
C ASN A 97 -22.92 27.70 11.80
N ILE A 98 -21.60 27.69 12.05
CA ILE A 98 -20.73 26.65 11.54
C ILE A 98 -21.17 25.35 12.22
N GLU A 99 -21.81 24.47 11.46
CA GLU A 99 -22.02 23.10 11.90
C GLU A 99 -20.64 22.49 12.15
N LYS A 100 -20.29 22.25 13.42
CA LYS A 100 -18.94 21.77 13.83
C LYS A 100 -18.61 20.39 13.26
N VAL A 101 -19.66 19.62 12.96
CA VAL A 101 -19.61 18.42 12.16
C VAL A 101 -20.05 18.78 10.75
N PRO A 102 -19.20 18.65 9.73
CA PRO A 102 -19.65 18.82 8.36
C PRO A 102 -20.81 17.86 8.05
N SER A 103 -21.96 18.39 7.62
CA SER A 103 -23.17 17.60 7.29
C SER A 103 -22.93 16.48 6.26
N PHE A 104 -21.91 16.62 5.41
CA PHE A 104 -21.55 15.54 4.50
C PHE A 104 -20.94 14.32 5.23
N LEU A 105 -20.23 14.50 6.36
CA LEU A 105 -19.62 13.39 7.10
C LEU A 105 -20.69 12.45 7.64
N SER A 106 -21.76 13.01 8.22
CA SER A 106 -22.88 12.21 8.72
C SER A 106 -23.54 11.40 7.59
N LYS A 107 -23.66 11.98 6.39
CA LYS A 107 -24.17 11.28 5.20
C LYS A 107 -23.25 10.13 4.75
N ILE A 108 -21.94 10.32 4.77
CA ILE A 108 -20.94 9.31 4.32
C ILE A 108 -20.78 8.17 5.34
N LEU A 109 -20.83 8.50 6.64
CA LEU A 109 -20.75 7.54 7.74
C LEU A 109 -22.03 6.71 7.87
N GLY A 110 -23.15 7.25 7.39
CA GLY A 110 -24.45 6.60 7.41
C GLY A 110 -25.07 6.58 8.80
N LYS A 111 -26.17 5.83 8.94
CA LYS A 111 -26.88 5.70 10.22
C LYS A 111 -26.19 4.67 11.12
N GLY A 112 -26.00 5.01 12.39
CA GLY A 112 -25.48 4.12 13.43
C GLY A 112 -24.27 4.70 14.15
N LYS A 113 -24.01 4.20 15.38
CA LYS A 113 -22.84 4.62 16.15
C LYS A 113 -21.57 4.04 15.50
N LYS A 114 -20.69 4.92 15.00
CA LYS A 114 -19.41 4.54 14.38
C LYS A 114 -18.24 4.79 15.32
N LYS A 115 -17.21 3.95 15.27
CA LYS A 115 -15.92 4.22 15.91
C LYS A 115 -15.03 5.00 14.96
N ILE A 116 -14.64 6.21 15.36
CA ILE A 116 -13.92 7.16 14.52
C ILE A 116 -12.54 7.37 15.11
N GLY A 117 -11.49 6.90 14.43
CA GLY A 117 -10.11 7.21 14.80
C GLY A 117 -9.73 8.60 14.32
N MET A 118 -9.30 9.49 15.21
CA MET A 118 -8.85 10.83 14.88
C MET A 118 -7.33 10.91 14.98
N VAL A 119 -6.67 11.38 13.93
CA VAL A 119 -5.21 11.51 13.85
C VAL A 119 -4.85 12.96 13.58
N ASN A 120 -3.97 13.54 14.41
CA ASN A 120 -3.50 14.92 14.28
C ASN A 120 -4.67 15.94 14.24
N MET A 121 -5.65 15.79 15.13
CA MET A 121 -6.86 16.64 15.22
C MET A 121 -6.94 17.38 16.57
N ASP A 122 -5.83 17.44 17.32
CA ASP A 122 -5.83 17.93 18.71
C ASP A 122 -6.13 19.43 18.82
N GLU A 123 -5.85 20.20 17.76
CA GLU A 123 -6.16 21.63 17.68
C GLU A 123 -7.61 21.92 17.24
N GLU A 124 -8.35 20.89 16.82
CA GLU A 124 -9.69 21.04 16.23
C GLU A 124 -10.79 20.81 17.26
N ASP A 125 -11.84 21.65 17.23
CA ASP A 125 -13.01 21.46 18.09
C ASP A 125 -13.88 20.31 17.58
N VAL A 126 -13.56 19.10 18.02
CA VAL A 126 -14.27 17.85 17.73
C VAL A 126 -15.25 17.42 18.83
N SER A 127 -15.58 18.33 19.76
CA SER A 127 -16.43 18.03 20.93
C SER A 127 -17.79 17.41 20.57
N GLU A 128 -18.36 17.82 19.44
CA GLU A 128 -19.68 17.36 18.96
C GLU A 128 -19.65 16.04 18.20
N TRP A 129 -18.47 15.49 17.89
CA TRP A 129 -18.35 14.26 17.12
C TRP A 129 -18.80 13.06 17.95
N ASN A 130 -18.46 13.09 19.24
CA ASN A 130 -18.99 12.18 20.22
C ASN A 130 -20.52 12.35 20.32
N GLY A 131 -21.24 11.25 20.16
CA GLY A 131 -22.70 11.21 20.20
C GLY A 131 -23.40 11.50 18.87
N LYS A 132 -23.02 12.54 18.11
CA LYS A 132 -23.66 12.85 16.81
C LYS A 132 -23.21 11.91 15.68
N LEU A 133 -21.90 11.66 15.58
CA LEU A 133 -21.31 10.79 14.55
C LEU A 133 -21.00 9.40 15.12
N GLY A 134 -20.63 9.32 16.40
CA GLY A 134 -20.33 8.08 17.07
C GLY A 134 -19.39 8.23 18.26
N GLU A 135 -18.44 7.33 18.39
CA GLU A 135 -17.38 7.32 19.41
C GLU A 135 -16.07 7.76 18.73
N ALA A 136 -15.60 8.96 19.06
CA ALA A 136 -14.35 9.52 18.57
C ALA A 136 -13.19 9.10 19.49
N ILE A 137 -12.15 8.52 18.90
CA ILE A 137 -10.97 7.98 19.56
C ILE A 137 -9.77 8.78 19.05
N SER A 138 -9.19 9.63 19.89
CA SER A 138 -7.94 10.33 19.55
C SER A 138 -6.77 9.35 19.56
N VAL A 139 -6.04 9.28 18.43
CA VAL A 139 -4.82 8.50 18.28
C VAL A 139 -3.63 9.39 18.57
N LYS A 140 -2.93 9.09 19.67
CA LYS A 140 -1.72 9.79 20.11
C LYS A 140 -0.48 9.10 19.58
N PHE A 141 0.46 9.88 19.07
CA PHE A 141 1.79 9.46 18.63
C PHE A 141 2.77 10.61 18.83
N GLU A 142 4.06 10.29 18.92
CA GLU A 142 5.13 11.29 18.98
C GLU A 142 5.35 11.88 17.60
N HIS A 143 5.47 13.21 17.49
CA HIS A 143 5.74 13.87 16.22
C HIS A 143 7.23 13.77 15.88
N VAL A 144 7.56 13.68 14.59
CA VAL A 144 8.95 13.84 14.16
C VAL A 144 9.50 15.19 14.60
N THR A 145 10.77 15.20 15.01
CA THR A 145 11.48 16.43 15.39
C THR A 145 11.84 17.24 14.15
N ASP A 146 12.01 18.56 14.29
CA ASP A 146 12.45 19.44 13.20
C ASP A 146 13.84 19.11 12.63
N PHE A 147 14.65 18.33 13.38
CA PHE A 147 15.95 17.84 12.91
C PHE A 147 15.85 16.65 11.95
N PHE A 148 14.70 15.98 11.90
CA PHE A 148 14.47 14.84 11.02
C PHE A 148 14.01 15.35 9.66
N LYS A 149 14.92 15.30 8.69
CA LYS A 149 14.75 15.86 7.36
C LYS A 149 14.33 14.81 6.34
N TRP A 150 13.80 15.30 5.22
CA TRP A 150 13.41 14.43 4.12
C TRP A 150 14.60 13.67 3.54
N GLU A 151 15.77 14.33 3.48
CA GLU A 151 17.02 13.76 2.98
C GLU A 151 17.53 12.59 3.84
N ASP A 152 17.13 12.50 5.12
CA ASP A 152 17.49 11.38 5.98
C ASP A 152 16.75 10.10 5.58
N LEU A 153 15.52 10.23 5.04
CA LEU A 153 14.76 9.10 4.47
C LEU A 153 15.10 8.85 3.00
N PHE A 154 15.33 9.92 2.25
CA PHE A 154 15.55 9.90 0.81
C PHE A 154 16.83 10.66 0.42
N PRO A 155 18.02 10.10 0.69
CA PRO A 155 19.28 10.73 0.33
C PRO A 155 19.44 10.85 -1.19
N GLU A 156 20.23 11.83 -1.63
CA GLU A 156 20.50 12.08 -3.05
C GLU A 156 21.33 10.96 -3.70
N TRP A 157 22.21 10.33 -2.93
CA TRP A 157 23.05 9.21 -3.34
C TRP A 157 22.90 8.08 -2.35
N ILE A 158 22.76 6.88 -2.88
CA ILE A 158 22.82 5.64 -2.13
C ILE A 158 24.19 5.05 -2.46
N ASP A 159 25.01 4.80 -1.45
CA ASP A 159 26.30 4.16 -1.65
C ASP A 159 26.06 2.68 -1.96
N GLU A 160 25.92 2.37 -3.25
CA GLU A 160 25.67 1.00 -3.73
C GLU A 160 26.89 0.09 -3.51
N GLU A 161 28.08 0.65 -3.32
CA GLU A 161 29.36 -0.07 -3.16
C GLU A 161 29.84 -0.10 -1.70
N GLU A 162 29.11 0.53 -0.77
CA GLU A 162 29.45 0.62 0.67
C GLU A 162 30.89 1.09 0.94
N GLU A 163 31.41 2.00 0.12
CA GLU A 163 32.77 2.55 0.30
C GLU A 163 32.87 3.53 1.48
N SER A 164 31.73 4.05 1.95
CA SER A 164 31.59 4.97 3.08
C SER A 164 30.73 4.41 4.23
N ASP A 165 30.80 5.04 5.41
CA ASP A 165 30.00 4.64 6.58
C ASP A 165 28.51 4.54 6.21
N VAL A 166 27.93 3.35 6.37
CA VAL A 166 26.52 3.07 6.05
C VAL A 166 25.62 4.09 6.76
N PRO A 167 24.88 4.95 6.02
CA PRO A 167 24.01 5.93 6.64
C PRO A 167 22.91 5.22 7.44
N SER A 168 22.81 5.53 8.73
CA SER A 168 21.76 4.99 9.58
C SER A 168 20.40 5.55 9.15
N CYS A 169 19.50 4.68 8.71
CA CYS A 169 18.16 5.09 8.31
C CYS A 169 17.26 5.27 9.55
N PRO A 170 16.80 6.50 9.86
CA PRO A 170 16.00 6.76 11.05
C PRO A 170 14.61 6.13 10.94
N GLU A 171 14.08 5.66 12.08
CA GLU A 171 12.71 5.17 12.17
C GLU A 171 11.72 6.32 12.35
N VAL A 172 10.60 6.27 11.63
CA VAL A 172 9.51 7.24 11.79
C VAL A 172 8.68 6.85 13.02
N PRO A 173 8.50 7.74 14.02
CA PRO A 173 7.72 7.41 15.21
C PRO A 173 6.28 7.04 14.85
N MET A 174 5.76 5.97 15.45
CA MET A 174 4.41 5.44 15.23
C MET A 174 3.66 5.29 16.56
N PRO A 175 2.32 5.36 16.56
CA PRO A 175 1.54 5.04 17.74
C PRO A 175 1.65 3.55 18.09
N GLU A 176 1.49 3.25 19.38
CA GLU A 176 1.25 1.88 19.84
C GLU A 176 -0.16 1.43 19.42
N PHE A 177 -0.25 0.80 18.24
CA PHE A 177 -1.52 0.42 17.65
C PHE A 177 -2.35 -0.48 18.57
N GLU A 178 -1.70 -1.35 19.35
CA GLU A 178 -2.26 -2.34 20.28
C GLU A 178 -3.27 -1.72 21.25
N LYS A 179 -3.02 -0.48 21.71
CA LYS A 179 -3.89 0.27 22.63
C LYS A 179 -5.27 0.60 22.06
N TYR A 180 -5.42 0.58 20.74
CA TYR A 180 -6.65 0.99 20.06
C TYR A 180 -7.49 -0.22 19.63
N GLY A 181 -8.80 -0.09 19.77
CA GLY A 181 -9.79 -1.04 19.26
C GLY A 181 -10.02 -0.90 17.74
N LYS A 182 -10.93 -1.72 17.19
CA LYS A 182 -11.33 -1.61 15.78
C LYS A 182 -12.11 -0.32 15.52
N MET A 183 -11.82 0.33 14.39
CA MET A 183 -12.41 1.59 13.95
C MET A 183 -13.16 1.42 12.62
N ASP A 184 -14.30 2.06 12.48
CA ASP A 184 -15.07 2.05 11.22
C ASP A 184 -14.50 3.05 10.21
N VAL A 185 -14.06 4.22 10.70
CA VAL A 185 -13.52 5.31 9.90
C VAL A 185 -12.32 5.93 10.59
N ILE A 186 -11.33 6.32 9.80
CA ILE A 186 -10.16 7.07 10.26
C ILE A 186 -10.21 8.44 9.61
N VAL A 187 -10.12 9.48 10.44
CA VAL A 187 -10.12 10.87 10.01
C VAL A 187 -8.81 11.52 10.46
N ALA A 188 -8.17 12.23 9.54
CA ALA A 188 -6.92 12.93 9.85
C ALA A 188 -6.89 14.31 9.23
N ARG A 189 -6.34 15.26 9.98
CA ARG A 189 -5.91 16.54 9.41
C ARG A 189 -4.46 16.41 8.99
N LEU A 190 -4.18 16.73 7.74
CA LEU A 190 -2.82 16.66 7.22
C LEU A 190 -2.18 18.04 7.31
N PRO A 191 -0.91 18.14 7.75
CA PRO A 191 -0.15 19.35 7.55
C PRO A 191 -0.02 19.62 6.04
N CYS A 192 -0.17 20.88 5.67
CA CYS A 192 -0.11 21.34 4.29
C CYS A 192 0.66 22.65 4.22
N ASN A 193 1.93 22.55 3.85
CA ASN A 193 2.75 23.67 3.43
C ASN A 193 2.82 23.66 1.90
N GLU A 194 2.18 24.63 1.24
CA GLU A 194 2.14 24.68 -0.23
C GLU A 194 3.53 24.85 -0.86
N LYS A 195 4.48 25.39 -0.11
CA LYS A 195 5.87 25.62 -0.56
C LYS A 195 6.74 24.37 -0.43
N GLU A 196 6.37 23.45 0.46
CA GLU A 196 7.21 22.33 0.85
C GLU A 196 6.48 21.01 0.58
N ARG A 197 6.88 20.37 -0.53
CA ARG A 197 6.32 19.07 -0.92
C ARG A 197 6.94 17.90 -0.17
N ARG A 198 8.14 18.11 0.38
CA ARG A 198 8.99 17.12 1.08
C ARG A 198 8.90 17.36 2.59
N ASP A 199 7.74 17.04 3.15
CA ASP A 199 7.45 17.24 4.56
C ASP A 199 7.38 15.87 5.26
N VAL A 200 8.31 15.63 6.20
CA VAL A 200 8.41 14.37 6.95
C VAL A 200 7.24 14.21 7.92
N PHE A 201 6.77 15.28 8.56
CA PHE A 201 5.60 15.20 9.44
C PHE A 201 4.34 14.87 8.64
N ARG A 202 4.19 15.44 7.45
CA ARG A 202 3.13 15.05 6.52
C ARG A 202 3.22 13.57 6.16
N LEU A 203 4.41 13.05 5.84
CA LEU A 203 4.61 11.63 5.57
C LEU A 203 4.21 10.77 6.77
N GLN A 204 4.67 11.14 7.97
CA GLN A 204 4.34 10.46 9.22
C GLN A 204 2.82 10.34 9.41
N VAL A 205 2.07 11.44 9.31
CA VAL A 205 0.61 11.40 9.47
C VAL A 205 -0.05 10.44 8.46
N HIS A 206 0.40 10.42 7.20
CA HIS A 206 -0.12 9.47 6.21
C HIS A 206 0.18 8.01 6.58
N LEU A 207 1.40 7.72 7.06
CA LEU A 207 1.80 6.38 7.48
C LEU A 207 1.01 5.92 8.72
N VAL A 208 0.77 6.81 9.68
CA VAL A 208 -0.07 6.51 10.85
C VAL A 208 -1.50 6.16 10.42
N VAL A 209 -2.11 6.96 9.56
CA VAL A 209 -3.46 6.71 9.03
C VAL A 209 -3.53 5.39 8.26
N ALA A 210 -2.56 5.14 7.39
CA ALA A 210 -2.51 3.90 6.60
C ALA A 210 -2.36 2.67 7.50
N ASN A 211 -1.46 2.71 8.49
CA ASN A 211 -1.29 1.61 9.44
C ASN A 211 -2.55 1.39 10.30
N LEU A 212 -3.21 2.46 10.76
CA LEU A 212 -4.50 2.34 11.45
C LEU A 212 -5.54 1.67 10.56
N ALA A 213 -5.62 2.04 9.27
CA ALA A 213 -6.59 1.46 8.35
C ALA A 213 -6.36 -0.05 8.15
N VAL A 214 -5.10 -0.47 8.06
CA VAL A 214 -4.74 -1.88 7.89
C VAL A 214 -4.92 -2.69 9.18
N LYS A 215 -4.34 -2.22 10.28
CA LYS A 215 -4.25 -2.95 11.57
C LYS A 215 -5.54 -2.83 12.38
N LYS A 216 -6.13 -1.64 12.43
CA LYS A 216 -7.27 -1.28 13.29
C LYS A 216 -8.55 -0.99 12.54
N GLY A 217 -8.52 -0.98 11.22
CA GLY A 217 -9.72 -0.95 10.40
C GLY A 217 -10.65 -2.13 10.66
N LYS A 218 -11.94 -1.85 10.78
CA LYS A 218 -13.00 -2.85 10.79
C LYS A 218 -13.16 -3.44 9.39
N ARG A 219 -13.24 -4.78 9.33
CA ARG A 219 -13.49 -5.55 8.11
C ARG A 219 -14.84 -6.22 8.30
N ASP A 220 -15.91 -5.65 7.75
CA ASP A 220 -17.25 -6.27 7.86
C ASP A 220 -17.38 -7.41 6.81
N TRP A 221 -18.13 -8.46 7.16
CA TRP A 221 -18.44 -9.62 6.29
C TRP A 221 -19.08 -9.23 4.95
N ASN A 222 -19.78 -8.09 4.90
CA ASN A 222 -20.43 -7.57 3.69
C ASN A 222 -19.51 -6.68 2.84
N ASN A 223 -18.19 -6.90 2.87
CA ASN A 223 -17.20 -6.17 2.08
C ASN A 223 -17.16 -4.64 2.35
N LYS A 224 -17.69 -4.17 3.50
CA LYS A 224 -17.52 -2.77 3.91
C LYS A 224 -16.12 -2.60 4.46
N ARG A 225 -15.29 -1.91 3.68
CA ARG A 225 -13.90 -1.57 3.99
C ARG A 225 -13.88 -0.36 4.93
N THR A 226 -12.85 -0.28 5.75
CA THR A 226 -12.60 0.91 6.58
C THR A 226 -12.46 2.13 5.69
N LYS A 227 -13.16 3.22 6.02
CA LYS A 227 -13.08 4.46 5.24
C LYS A 227 -11.99 5.35 5.81
N VAL A 228 -11.29 6.07 4.94
CA VAL A 228 -10.28 7.04 5.33
C VAL A 228 -10.73 8.42 4.84
N VAL A 229 -10.68 9.39 5.74
CA VAL A 229 -11.03 10.78 5.46
C VAL A 229 -9.83 11.66 5.79
N LEU A 230 -9.35 12.40 4.80
CA LEU A 230 -8.21 13.29 4.96
C LEU A 230 -8.68 14.74 4.78
N TRP A 231 -8.37 15.60 5.74
CA TRP A 231 -8.69 17.03 5.71
C TRP A 231 -7.42 17.83 5.44
N SER A 232 -7.33 18.40 4.24
CA SER A 232 -6.17 19.12 3.74
C SER A 232 -6.47 19.89 2.45
N LYS A 233 -5.96 21.11 2.34
CA LYS A 233 -5.91 21.88 1.09
C LYS A 233 -5.01 21.21 0.05
N CYS A 234 -3.89 20.65 0.51
CA CYS A 234 -2.94 19.91 -0.32
C CYS A 234 -3.49 18.54 -0.69
N ARG A 235 -3.20 18.08 -1.91
CA ARG A 235 -3.50 16.72 -2.36
C ARG A 235 -2.81 15.66 -1.49
N PRO A 236 -3.52 14.65 -0.94
CA PRO A 236 -2.90 13.56 -0.18
C PRO A 236 -1.84 12.78 -0.97
N MET A 237 -0.97 12.05 -0.26
CA MET A 237 0.04 11.18 -0.89
C MET A 237 -0.64 10.03 -1.63
N MET A 238 -0.65 10.15 -2.96
CA MET A 238 -1.34 9.20 -3.84
C MET A 238 -0.69 7.82 -3.86
N ASP A 239 0.58 7.74 -3.44
CA ASP A 239 1.32 6.50 -3.31
C ASP A 239 0.69 5.60 -2.25
N LEU A 240 0.11 6.17 -1.19
CA LEU A 240 -0.68 5.42 -0.20
C LEU A 240 -2.15 5.36 -0.62
N PHE A 241 -2.77 6.52 -0.86
CA PHE A 241 -4.21 6.64 -1.15
C PHE A 241 -4.46 7.00 -2.61
N GLY A 242 -4.68 5.98 -3.45
CA GLY A 242 -4.73 6.15 -4.91
C GLY A 242 -5.97 6.89 -5.41
N CYS A 243 -5.92 7.48 -6.63
CA CYS A 243 -7.10 8.15 -7.22
C CYS A 243 -8.27 7.18 -7.44
N ASN A 244 -7.97 5.92 -7.74
CA ASN A 244 -8.97 4.87 -7.95
C ASN A 244 -9.75 4.52 -6.67
N GLU A 245 -9.19 4.86 -5.51
CA GLU A 245 -9.79 4.66 -4.18
C GLU A 245 -10.48 5.93 -3.67
N LEU A 246 -10.28 7.07 -4.35
CA LEU A 246 -10.95 8.33 -4.01
C LEU A 246 -12.42 8.25 -4.42
N VAL A 247 -13.29 8.19 -3.43
CA VAL A 247 -14.75 8.18 -3.62
C VAL A 247 -15.25 9.58 -3.91
N LYS A 248 -14.83 10.56 -3.10
CA LYS A 248 -15.34 11.93 -3.18
C LYS A 248 -14.31 12.93 -2.67
N ARG A 249 -14.41 14.18 -3.13
CA ARG A 249 -13.71 15.35 -2.60
C ARG A 249 -14.74 16.45 -2.37
N LEU A 250 -14.70 17.09 -1.22
CA LEU A 250 -15.60 18.19 -0.85
C LEU A 250 -14.77 19.30 -0.20
N GLY A 251 -14.44 20.33 -0.97
CA GLY A 251 -13.46 21.34 -0.55
C GLY A 251 -12.12 20.69 -0.23
N ASP A 252 -11.68 20.86 1.02
CA ASP A 252 -10.43 20.32 1.56
C ASP A 252 -10.58 18.90 2.12
N TRP A 253 -11.74 18.28 1.99
CA TRP A 253 -11.99 16.93 2.50
C TRP A 253 -11.89 15.88 1.39
N TRP A 254 -11.11 14.84 1.63
CA TRP A 254 -10.83 13.75 0.70
C TRP A 254 -11.32 12.42 1.29
N PHE A 255 -12.20 11.71 0.57
CA PHE A 255 -12.83 10.46 1.01
C PHE A 255 -12.27 9.29 0.25
N PHE A 256 -11.61 8.36 0.94
CA PHE A 256 -11.04 7.16 0.36
C PHE A 256 -11.71 5.90 0.92
N GLU A 257 -11.90 4.93 0.03
CA GLU A 257 -12.21 3.55 0.38
C GLU A 257 -11.04 2.66 -0.06
N PRO A 258 -9.95 2.63 0.74
CA PRO A 258 -8.72 1.95 0.35
C PRO A 258 -8.92 0.43 0.25
N GLU A 259 -8.19 -0.18 -0.68
CA GLU A 259 -8.05 -1.63 -0.72
C GLU A 259 -7.04 -2.09 0.32
N ILE A 260 -7.53 -2.66 1.42
CA ILE A 260 -6.70 -2.99 2.59
C ILE A 260 -5.53 -3.90 2.24
N ALA A 261 -5.72 -4.92 1.39
CA ALA A 261 -4.63 -5.82 1.00
C ALA A 261 -3.52 -5.11 0.19
N LYS A 262 -3.92 -4.19 -0.70
CA LYS A 262 -2.97 -3.38 -1.47
C LYS A 262 -2.25 -2.37 -0.58
N LEU A 263 -2.98 -1.74 0.33
CA LEU A 263 -2.42 -0.80 1.30
C LEU A 263 -1.44 -1.49 2.25
N GLU A 264 -1.77 -2.69 2.73
CA GLU A 264 -0.91 -3.53 3.55
C GLU A 264 0.38 -3.90 2.81
N HIS A 265 0.29 -4.27 1.53
CA HIS A 265 1.49 -4.51 0.72
C HIS A 265 2.36 -3.26 0.58
N LYS A 266 1.77 -2.07 0.34
CA LYS A 266 2.52 -0.81 0.29
C LYS A 266 3.23 -0.50 1.61
N LEU A 267 2.59 -0.77 2.75
CA LEU A 267 3.18 -0.57 4.08
C LEU A 267 4.27 -1.58 4.43
N SER A 268 4.34 -2.71 3.73
CA SER A 268 5.44 -3.68 3.89
C SER A 268 6.71 -3.25 3.15
N LEU A 269 6.61 -2.26 2.27
CA LEU A 269 7.76 -1.72 1.55
C LEU A 269 8.52 -0.72 2.43
N PRO A 270 9.84 -0.58 2.20
CA PRO A 270 10.63 0.44 2.88
C PRO A 270 10.07 1.85 2.64
N VAL A 271 10.06 2.68 3.69
CA VAL A 271 9.52 4.05 3.62
C VAL A 271 10.45 4.96 2.85
N GLY A 272 11.76 4.87 3.14
CA GLY A 272 12.80 5.71 2.57
C GLY A 272 13.78 4.89 1.73
N SER A 273 14.46 5.55 0.79
CA SER A 273 15.53 4.91 0.01
C SER A 273 16.76 4.59 0.85
N CYS A 274 16.93 5.19 2.03
CA CYS A 274 17.98 4.81 2.98
C CYS A 274 17.91 3.35 3.47
N GLN A 275 16.77 2.68 3.31
CA GLN A 275 16.60 1.27 3.67
C GLN A 275 16.93 0.31 2.50
N LEU A 276 17.18 0.83 1.30
CA LEU A 276 17.44 0.02 0.11
C LEU A 276 18.92 -0.37 -0.03
N ALA A 277 19.83 0.40 0.57
CA ALA A 277 21.21 -0.02 0.80
C ALA A 277 21.22 -1.07 1.91
N LEU A 278 20.97 -2.33 1.54
CA LEU A 278 21.18 -3.45 2.45
C LEU A 278 22.68 -3.67 2.59
N PRO A 279 23.25 -3.69 3.81
CA PRO A 279 24.64 -4.06 3.99
C PRO A 279 24.84 -5.46 3.41
N LEU A 280 25.78 -5.63 2.47
CA LEU A 280 26.14 -6.93 1.88
C LEU A 280 26.59 -7.93 2.95
N TRP A 281 26.96 -7.44 4.14
CA TRP A 281 27.27 -8.27 5.31
C TRP A 281 26.15 -8.16 6.34
N GLY A 282 25.31 -9.21 6.35
CA GLY A 282 24.09 -9.29 7.13
C GLY A 282 24.27 -8.91 8.61
N GLN A 283 23.83 -7.70 8.95
CA GLN A 283 23.30 -7.45 10.26
C GLN A 283 21.86 -7.97 10.24
N ALA A 284 21.66 -9.13 10.88
CA ALA A 284 20.32 -9.60 11.18
C ALA A 284 19.59 -8.50 11.97
N PRO A 285 18.29 -8.25 11.70
CA PRO A 285 17.51 -7.32 12.50
C PRO A 285 17.54 -7.80 13.95
N SER A 286 17.89 -6.90 14.87
CA SER A 286 18.07 -7.12 16.30
C SER A 286 16.76 -7.41 17.06
N TYR A 287 15.80 -8.07 16.41
CA TYR A 287 14.53 -8.51 16.99
C TYR A 287 14.39 -10.02 16.88
N LEU A 288 15.23 -10.76 17.60
CA LEU A 288 14.92 -12.12 18.03
C LEU A 288 15.31 -12.24 19.50
N PRO A 289 14.36 -12.51 20.42
CA PRO A 289 14.72 -12.82 21.79
C PRO A 289 15.43 -14.18 21.79
N LEU A 290 16.72 -14.17 22.11
CA LEU A 290 17.45 -15.39 22.46
C LEU A 290 16.80 -15.97 23.71
N THR A 291 15.94 -16.96 23.55
CA THR A 291 15.64 -17.89 24.63
C THR A 291 16.89 -18.71 24.88
N GLN A 292 17.62 -18.33 25.92
CA GLN A 292 18.59 -19.18 26.60
C GLN A 292 17.91 -20.44 27.17
N ASN A 293 18.73 -21.48 27.28
CA ASN A 293 18.52 -22.77 27.95
C ASN A 293 17.89 -23.88 27.13
N LEU A 294 18.74 -24.85 26.75
CA LEU A 294 18.54 -26.22 27.21
C LEU A 294 19.90 -26.85 27.53
N HIS A 295 20.00 -27.23 28.80
CA HIS A 295 21.01 -28.01 29.47
C HIS A 295 21.37 -29.32 28.73
N GLU A 296 22.66 -29.65 28.75
CA GLU A 296 23.20 -30.89 29.35
C GLU A 296 22.52 -32.21 28.97
N TYR A 297 23.19 -33.02 28.13
CA TYR A 297 23.31 -34.46 28.36
C TYR A 297 24.66 -34.95 27.84
N GLU A 298 25.52 -35.34 28.77
CA GLU A 298 26.61 -36.30 28.55
C GLU A 298 26.04 -37.65 28.08
N LEU A 299 26.67 -38.22 27.03
CA LEU A 299 27.14 -39.61 26.93
C LEU A 299 27.84 -39.83 25.58
#